data_AF-A0A6G1C5W4-F1
#
_entry.id   AF-A0A6G1C5W4-F1
#
_cell.length_a   1.000
_cell.length_b   1.000
_cell.length_c   1.000
_cell.angle_alpha   90.00
_cell.angle_beta   90.00
_cell.angle_gamma   90.00
#
_symmetry.space_group_name_H-M   'P 1'
#
loop_
_entity.id
_entity.type
_entity.pdbx_description
1 polymer ?
#
loop_
_entity_poly.entity_id
_entity_poly.type
_entity_poly.pdbx_seq_one_letter_code
_entity_poly.pdbx_strand_id
1 'polypeptide(L)'
;MAPSNETSAAGSESPVPVVTVDVAAAKDLITSAGYRYVDVRTEEEMSKGHLHNSLNVPFMFVTPQGKADRQYIIQEKNPLFVEQFSSLVSKDEHVVV
;
A
#
# COMPACT_ATOMS: atom_id res chain seq x y z
N MET A 1 35.87 -39.82 -2.80
CA MET A 1 34.94 -39.26 -3.80
C MET A 1 33.68 -38.85 -3.04
N ALA A 2 33.58 -37.58 -2.66
CA ALA A 2 32.44 -37.05 -1.93
C ALA A 2 31.52 -36.33 -2.94
N PRO A 3 30.19 -36.55 -2.93
CA PRO A 3 29.30 -35.78 -3.79
C PRO A 3 28.97 -34.41 -3.19
N SER A 4 28.92 -33.46 -4.11
CA SER A 4 28.76 -32.01 -3.97
C SER A 4 27.48 -31.56 -3.26
N ASN A 5 27.62 -30.48 -2.50
CA ASN A 5 26.57 -29.74 -1.83
C ASN A 5 25.92 -28.78 -2.85
N GLU A 6 24.67 -29.02 -3.27
CA GLU A 6 23.89 -28.03 -4.03
C GLU A 6 23.13 -27.12 -3.07
N THR A 7 23.71 -25.94 -2.84
CA THR A 7 23.04 -24.79 -2.23
C THR A 7 21.96 -24.30 -3.19
N SER A 8 20.69 -24.56 -2.87
CA SER A 8 19.56 -23.93 -3.54
C SER A 8 19.58 -22.42 -3.32
N ALA A 9 19.45 -21.69 -4.42
CA ALA A 9 19.55 -20.24 -4.51
C ALA A 9 18.60 -19.52 -3.55
N ALA A 10 19.16 -18.77 -2.59
CA ALA A 10 18.45 -17.67 -1.97
C ALA A 10 18.36 -16.54 -2.99
N GLY A 11 17.15 -16.25 -3.48
CA GLY A 11 16.89 -15.07 -4.28
C GLY A 11 17.18 -13.82 -3.45
N SER A 12 18.29 -13.15 -3.75
CA SER A 12 18.63 -11.85 -3.21
C SER A 12 17.71 -10.80 -3.86
N GLU A 13 16.51 -10.62 -3.32
CA GLU A 13 15.66 -9.47 -3.66
C GLU A 13 16.28 -8.25 -2.97
N SER A 14 17.12 -7.51 -3.69
CA SER A 14 17.71 -6.24 -3.25
C SER A 14 16.59 -5.29 -2.79
N PRO A 15 16.74 -4.54 -1.68
CA PRO A 15 15.70 -3.63 -1.23
C PRO A 15 15.44 -2.60 -2.34
N VAL A 16 14.23 -2.62 -2.89
CA VAL A 16 13.78 -1.62 -3.87
C VAL A 16 13.81 -0.24 -3.19
N PRO A 17 14.47 0.77 -3.79
CA PRO A 17 14.57 2.08 -3.19
C PRO A 17 13.17 2.73 -3.16
N VAL A 18 12.69 3.04 -1.96
CA VAL A 18 11.50 3.88 -1.77
C VAL A 18 11.91 5.32 -2.00
N VAL A 19 11.33 5.96 -3.01
CA VAL A 19 11.61 7.37 -3.36
C VAL A 19 10.51 8.25 -2.77
N THR A 20 10.89 9.23 -1.96
CA THR A 20 9.96 10.27 -1.52
C THR A 20 9.93 11.40 -2.54
N VAL A 21 8.73 11.83 -2.90
CA VAL A 21 8.51 12.88 -3.91
C VAL A 21 7.59 13.95 -3.33
N ASP A 22 7.73 15.18 -3.83
CA ASP A 22 6.80 16.26 -3.50
C ASP A 22 5.40 16.01 -4.13
N VAL A 23 4.37 16.62 -3.57
CA VAL A 23 2.98 16.50 -4.05
C VAL A 23 2.84 16.91 -5.52
N ALA A 24 3.57 17.94 -5.97
CA ALA A 24 3.54 18.36 -7.37
C ALA A 24 4.17 17.28 -8.30
N ALA A 25 5.27 16.68 -7.87
CA ALA A 25 5.93 15.60 -8.61
C ALA A 25 5.08 14.32 -8.60
N ALA A 26 4.45 13.95 -7.47
CA ALA A 26 3.51 12.84 -7.38
C ALA A 26 2.34 12.99 -8.37
N LYS A 27 1.76 14.20 -8.45
CA LYS A 27 0.69 14.50 -9.40
C LYS A 27 1.15 14.33 -10.85
N ASP A 28 2.36 14.79 -11.18
CA ASP A 28 2.93 14.63 -12.52
C ASP A 28 3.19 13.15 -12.83
N LEU A 29 3.70 12.35 -11.89
CA LEU A 29 3.87 10.91 -12.10
C LEU A 29 2.54 10.18 -12.36
N ILE A 30 1.50 10.53 -11.62
CA ILE A 30 0.16 9.94 -11.82
C ILE A 30 -0.43 10.37 -13.17
N THR A 31 -0.29 11.65 -13.54
CA THR A 31 -0.92 12.22 -14.74
C THR A 31 -0.15 11.95 -16.02
N SER A 32 1.18 12.11 -15.98
CA SER A 32 2.09 12.07 -17.13
C SER A 32 2.70 10.68 -17.33
N ALA A 33 3.06 9.99 -16.25
CA ALA A 33 3.67 8.66 -16.32
C ALA A 33 2.67 7.51 -16.12
N GLY A 34 1.41 7.82 -15.79
CA GLY A 34 0.34 6.83 -15.62
C GLY A 34 0.50 5.96 -14.37
N TYR A 35 1.22 6.45 -13.35
CA TYR A 35 1.43 5.70 -12.11
C TYR A 35 0.10 5.57 -11.37
N ARG A 36 -0.12 4.42 -10.73
CA ARG A 36 -1.35 4.19 -9.96
C ARG A 36 -1.24 4.82 -8.58
N TYR A 37 -2.25 5.60 -8.19
CA TYR A 37 -2.32 6.14 -6.84
C TYR A 37 -2.96 5.10 -5.92
N VAL A 38 -2.30 4.75 -4.82
CA VAL A 38 -2.85 3.87 -3.79
C VAL A 38 -3.09 4.69 -2.54
N ASP A 39 -4.36 4.93 -2.27
CA ASP A 39 -4.80 5.56 -1.05
C ASP A 39 -4.80 4.51 0.07
N VAL A 40 -4.02 4.76 1.13
CA VAL A 40 -3.93 3.88 2.29
C VAL A 40 -4.80 4.35 3.47
N ARG A 41 -5.59 5.40 3.25
CA ARG A 41 -6.54 5.95 4.21
C ARG A 41 -7.74 5.03 4.39
N THR A 42 -8.60 5.39 5.32
CA THR A 42 -9.79 4.60 5.62
C THR A 42 -10.84 4.73 4.52
N GLU A 43 -11.70 3.71 4.37
CA GLU A 43 -12.75 3.72 3.34
C GLU A 43 -13.70 4.92 3.47
N GLU A 44 -13.97 5.38 4.70
CA GLU A 44 -14.76 6.59 4.97
C GLU A 44 -14.09 7.85 4.41
N GLU A 45 -12.77 7.93 4.40
CA GLU A 45 -12.03 9.05 3.82
C GLU A 45 -12.01 8.98 2.29
N MET A 46 -11.86 7.79 1.71
CA MET A 46 -11.96 7.59 0.26
C MET A 46 -13.35 7.98 -0.26
N SER A 47 -14.42 7.63 0.47
CA SER A 47 -15.79 7.96 0.10
C SER A 47 -16.04 9.48 0.04
N LYS A 48 -15.33 10.26 0.87
CA LYS A 48 -15.43 11.73 0.89
C LYS A 48 -14.75 12.41 -0.31
N GLY A 49 -13.89 11.70 -1.02
CA GLY A 49 -13.22 12.20 -2.22
C GLY A 49 -12.00 11.37 -2.55
N HIS A 50 -11.99 10.83 -3.77
CA HIS A 50 -10.88 10.04 -4.30
C HIS A 50 -10.53 10.49 -5.72
N LEU A 51 -9.28 10.25 -6.11
CA LEU A 51 -8.81 10.49 -7.47
C LEU A 51 -9.41 9.43 -8.40
N HIS A 52 -9.78 9.82 -9.63
CA HIS A 52 -10.19 8.85 -10.63
C HIS A 52 -9.05 7.85 -10.89
N ASN A 53 -9.34 6.55 -10.79
CA ASN A 53 -8.39 5.43 -10.86
C ASN A 53 -7.46 5.24 -9.64
N SER A 54 -7.77 5.83 -8.48
CA SER A 54 -7.08 5.47 -7.24
C SER A 54 -7.51 4.11 -6.72
N LEU A 55 -6.56 3.30 -6.30
CA LEU A 55 -6.82 2.12 -5.49
C LEU A 55 -6.93 2.53 -4.03
N ASN A 56 -7.82 1.88 -3.28
CA ASN A 56 -7.87 2.06 -1.84
C ASN A 56 -7.53 0.75 -1.15
N VAL A 57 -6.50 0.81 -0.31
CA VAL A 57 -6.06 -0.32 0.49
C VAL A 57 -5.79 0.21 1.90
N PRO A 58 -6.79 0.21 2.79
CA PRO A 58 -6.63 0.78 4.12
C PRO A 58 -5.53 0.05 4.88
N PHE A 59 -4.49 0.79 5.26
CA PHE A 59 -3.42 0.26 6.11
C PHE A 59 -3.90 0.08 7.55
N MET A 60 -4.80 0.95 7.99
CA MET A 60 -5.44 0.88 9.30
C MET A 60 -6.96 0.95 9.14
N PHE A 61 -7.66 0.05 9.83
CA PHE A 61 -9.09 0.12 10.01
C PHE A 61 -9.40 1.09 11.14
N VAL A 62 -10.28 2.05 10.85
CA VAL A 62 -10.84 2.96 11.85
C VAL A 62 -12.15 2.36 12.31
N THR A 63 -12.17 1.92 13.57
CA THR A 63 -13.39 1.41 14.21
C THR A 63 -13.82 2.40 15.28
N PRO A 64 -14.99 3.05 15.14
CA PRO A 64 -15.55 3.84 16.22
C PRO A 64 -15.99 2.89 17.35
N GLN A 65 -15.34 2.99 18.51
CA GLN A 65 -15.69 2.21 19.70
C GLN A 65 -16.07 3.12 20.87
N GLY A 66 -17.14 2.76 21.60
CA GLY A 66 -17.63 3.56 22.71
C GLY A 66 -19.16 3.57 22.80
N LYS A 67 -19.69 4.17 23.86
CA LYS A 67 -21.14 4.43 24.02
C LYS A 67 -21.43 5.84 23.51
N ALA A 68 -22.70 6.15 23.20
CA ALA A 68 -23.15 7.41 22.59
C ALA A 68 -22.57 8.72 23.20
N ASP A 69 -22.15 8.71 24.47
CA ASP A 69 -21.60 9.86 25.19
C ASP A 69 -20.05 10.01 25.07
N ARG A 70 -19.34 8.93 24.73
CA ARG A 70 -17.87 8.91 24.54
C ARG A 70 -17.50 7.96 23.42
N GLN A 71 -17.34 8.52 22.23
CA GLN A 71 -16.80 7.81 21.06
C GLN A 71 -15.28 7.95 21.05
N TYR A 72 -14.57 6.83 21.15
CA TYR A 72 -13.15 6.76 20.84
C TYR A 72 -12.97 6.22 19.43
N ILE A 73 -11.95 6.70 18.73
CA ILE A 73 -11.52 6.16 17.45
C ILE A 73 -10.37 5.19 17.74
N ILE A 74 -10.54 3.93 17.37
CA ILE A 74 -9.49 2.91 17.46
C ILE A 74 -8.97 2.65 16.05
N GLN A 75 -7.65 2.66 15.89
CA GLN A 75 -6.97 2.28 14.66
C GLN A 75 -6.39 0.88 14.83
N GLU A 76 -6.91 -0.08 14.08
CA GLU A 76 -6.38 -1.45 14.04
C GLU A 76 -5.62 -1.65 12.73
N LYS A 77 -4.39 -2.19 12.81
CA LYS A 77 -3.60 -2.48 11.60
C LYS A 77 -4.27 -3.60 10.82
N ASN A 78 -4.35 -3.43 9.50
CA ASN A 78 -4.88 -4.46 8.62
C ASN A 78 -3.81 -5.55 8.38
N PRO A 79 -3.97 -6.78 8.91
CA PRO A 79 -3.02 -7.85 8.66
C PRO A 79 -3.06 -8.35 7.21
N LEU A 80 -4.17 -8.12 6.51
CA LEU A 80 -4.37 -8.49 5.10
C LEU A 80 -3.89 -7.40 4.14
N PHE A 81 -3.33 -6.29 4.63
CA PHE A 81 -2.89 -5.17 3.79
C PHE A 81 -1.96 -5.62 2.67
N VAL A 82 -0.95 -6.42 3.00
CA VAL A 82 0.04 -6.90 2.02
C VAL A 82 -0.62 -7.79 0.97
N GLU A 83 -1.56 -8.64 1.37
CA GLU A 83 -2.27 -9.56 0.47
C GLU A 83 -3.22 -8.79 -0.47
N GLN A 84 -3.99 -7.85 0.07
CA GLN A 84 -4.89 -6.99 -0.70
C GLN A 84 -4.09 -6.10 -1.66
N PHE A 85 -3.01 -5.48 -1.17
CA PHE A 85 -2.14 -4.66 -1.99
C PHE A 85 -1.50 -5.48 -3.13
N SER A 86 -0.97 -6.67 -2.83
CA SER A 86 -0.34 -7.56 -3.83
C SER A 86 -1.34 -8.13 -4.84
N SER A 87 -2.63 -8.21 -4.47
CA SER A 87 -3.70 -8.63 -5.39
C SER A 87 -4.10 -7.51 -6.35
N LEU A 88 -3.88 -6.25 -5.96
CA LEU A 88 -4.25 -5.06 -6.74
C LEU A 88 -3.09 -4.52 -7.56
N VAL A 89 -1.88 -4.61 -7.04
CA VAL A 89 -0.65 -4.03 -7.60
C VAL A 89 0.34 -5.15 -7.86
N SER A 90 0.75 -5.29 -9.12
CA SER A 90 1.79 -6.25 -9.50
C SER A 90 3.17 -5.73 -9.12
N LYS A 91 4.15 -6.64 -8.95
CA LYS A 91 5.54 -6.24 -8.65
C LYS A 91 6.17 -5.33 -9.72
N ASP A 92 5.71 -5.44 -10.96
CA ASP A 92 6.21 -4.66 -12.10
C ASP A 92 5.54 -3.28 -12.23
N GLU A 93 4.56 -2.98 -11.38
CA GLU A 93 3.83 -1.72 -11.46
C GLU A 93 4.39 -0.67 -10.51
N HIS A 94 4.44 0.56 -11.02
CA HIS A 94 4.82 1.70 -10.22
C HIS A 94 3.59 2.36 -9.62
N VAL A 95 3.65 2.51 -8.29
CA VAL A 95 2.59 3.13 -7.50
C VAL A 95 3.11 4.34 -6.75
N VAL A 96 2.19 5.25 -6.46
CA VAL A 96 2.36 6.37 -5.56
C VAL A 96 1.41 6.16 -4.38
N VAL A 97 1.90 6.29 -3.16
CA VAL A 97 1.14 6.11 -1.90
C VAL A 97 1.04 7.44 -1.17
#